data_AF-G4QH78-F1
#
_entry.id   AF-G4QH78-F1
#
_cell.length_a   1.000
_cell.length_b   1.000
_cell.length_c   1.000
_cell.angle_alpha   90.00
_cell.angle_beta   90.00
_cell.angle_gamma   90.00
#
_symmetry.space_group_name_H-M   'P 1'
#
loop_
_entity.id
_entity.type
_entity.pdbx_description
1 polymer ?
#
loop_
_entity_poly.entity_id
_entity_poly.type
_entity_poly.pdbx_seq_one_letter_code
_entity_poly.pdbx_strand_id
1 'polypeptide(L)'
;MALNEDNRAASGLMTNLSGFIITANLSMLAVQGASYAFVANESEQTSLGYNVLSVLAFCCFVVSIIVGGKGITETAVALAKSSWTIKTATKKFNFQAIVSFFGVVLFLVASIFFTEKHDDNENINRDLLIEVSTINRNLNELTEAIKNDPKDLIKNVKGQIELLQKDLSGLEYKLFNNMPSQICKVIDAKVDGGKLFCPDGFALKGAEKHSSKNGTLDKIICCK
;
A
#
# COMPACT_ATOMS: atom_id res chain seq x y z
N MET A 1 52.86 -13.49 21.26
CA MET A 1 51.76 -12.65 21.79
C MET A 1 50.77 -12.26 20.70
N ALA A 2 51.21 -11.81 19.52
CA ALA A 2 50.36 -11.35 18.40
C ALA A 2 49.26 -12.32 17.93
N LEU A 3 49.53 -13.63 17.85
CA LEU A 3 48.57 -14.63 17.34
C LEU A 3 47.27 -14.73 18.18
N ASN A 4 47.34 -14.42 19.48
CA ASN A 4 46.17 -14.37 20.36
C ASN A 4 45.42 -13.02 20.27
N GLU A 5 46.02 -11.96 19.75
CA GLU A 5 45.30 -10.71 19.51
C GLU A 5 44.56 -10.76 18.18
N ASP A 6 45.21 -11.29 17.13
CA ASP A 6 44.60 -11.43 15.80
C ASP A 6 43.36 -12.33 15.84
N ASN A 7 43.46 -13.48 16.50
CA ASN A 7 42.32 -14.37 16.61
C ASN A 7 41.19 -13.71 17.44
N ARG A 8 41.51 -12.87 18.44
CA ARG A 8 40.52 -12.20 19.30
C ARG A 8 39.79 -11.12 18.50
N ALA A 9 40.53 -10.36 17.69
CA ALA A 9 39.98 -9.40 16.75
C ALA A 9 39.05 -10.09 15.73
N ALA A 10 39.44 -11.25 15.19
CA ALA A 10 38.60 -12.03 14.27
C ALA A 10 37.29 -12.51 14.92
N SER A 11 37.35 -13.00 16.17
CA SER A 11 36.16 -13.39 16.93
C SER A 11 35.24 -12.21 17.24
N GLY A 12 35.81 -11.04 17.53
CA GLY A 12 35.06 -9.79 17.71
C GLY A 12 34.36 -9.35 16.43
N LEU A 13 35.06 -9.43 15.29
CA LEU A 13 34.50 -9.10 13.97
C LEU A 13 33.33 -10.02 13.61
N MET A 14 33.43 -11.33 13.85
CA MET A 14 32.31 -12.26 13.61
C MET A 14 31.10 -11.95 14.50
N THR A 15 31.33 -11.60 15.76
CA THR A 15 30.26 -11.26 16.71
C THR A 15 29.52 -9.98 16.26
N ASN A 16 30.27 -8.97 15.82
CA ASN A 16 29.70 -7.74 15.27
C ASN A 16 28.90 -8.00 13.99
N LEU A 17 29.44 -8.83 13.08
CA LEU A 17 28.76 -9.21 11.85
C LEU A 17 27.42 -9.92 12.14
N SER A 18 27.42 -10.87 13.08
CA SER A 18 26.20 -11.52 13.57
C SER A 18 25.20 -10.49 14.13
N GLY A 19 25.67 -9.49 14.88
CA GLY A 19 24.85 -8.39 15.37
C GLY A 19 24.19 -7.60 14.24
N PHE A 20 24.92 -7.28 13.18
CA PHE A 20 24.35 -6.61 12.00
C PHE A 20 23.32 -7.46 11.28
N ILE A 21 23.54 -8.78 11.16
CA ILE A 21 22.55 -9.70 10.57
C ILE A 21 21.28 -9.74 11.43
N ILE A 22 21.38 -9.73 12.77
CA ILE A 22 20.22 -9.65 13.67
C ILE A 22 19.44 -8.35 13.41
N THR A 23 20.13 -7.21 13.37
CA THR A 23 19.48 -5.91 13.09
C THR A 23 18.81 -5.91 11.71
N ALA A 24 19.45 -6.45 10.69
CA ALA A 24 18.88 -6.56 9.35
C ALA A 24 17.64 -7.46 9.32
N ASN A 25 17.65 -8.59 10.02
CA ASN A 25 16.49 -9.47 10.17
C ASN A 25 15.32 -8.76 10.88
N LEU A 26 15.59 -7.97 11.93
CA LEU A 26 14.56 -7.18 12.62
C LEU A 26 13.92 -6.14 11.70
N SER A 27 14.73 -5.44 10.89
CA SER A 27 14.22 -4.52 9.87
C SER A 27 13.38 -5.25 8.82
N MET A 28 13.82 -6.43 8.37
CA MET A 28 13.05 -7.24 7.42
C MET A 28 11.72 -7.74 8.00
N LEU A 29 11.66 -8.08 9.28
CA LEU A 29 10.41 -8.41 9.96
C LEU A 29 9.43 -7.24 9.99
N ALA A 30 9.93 -6.01 10.19
CA ALA A 30 9.09 -4.82 10.13
C ALA A 30 8.56 -4.55 8.72
N VAL A 31 9.43 -4.66 7.69
CA VAL A 31 9.03 -4.55 6.28
C VAL A 31 7.98 -5.61 5.94
N GLN A 32 8.21 -6.85 6.33
CA GLN A 32 7.28 -7.94 6.12
C GLN A 32 5.94 -7.70 6.80
N GLY A 33 5.92 -7.19 8.04
CA GLY A 33 4.69 -6.84 8.74
C GLY A 33 3.90 -5.74 8.02
N ALA A 34 4.59 -4.72 7.51
CA ALA A 34 3.96 -3.66 6.71
C ALA A 34 3.40 -4.20 5.38
N SER A 35 4.17 -5.02 4.66
CA SER A 35 3.71 -5.66 3.43
C SER A 35 2.52 -6.59 3.66
N TYR A 36 2.54 -7.37 4.74
CA TYR A 36 1.43 -8.26 5.08
C TYR A 36 0.15 -7.48 5.42
N ALA A 37 0.27 -6.40 6.21
CA ALA A 37 -0.87 -5.54 6.53
C ALA A 37 -1.47 -4.87 5.28
N PHE A 38 -0.64 -4.47 4.33
CA PHE A 38 -1.08 -3.91 3.06
C PHE A 38 -1.87 -4.95 2.24
N VAL A 39 -1.28 -6.14 2.05
CA VAL A 39 -1.91 -7.23 1.28
C VAL A 39 -3.21 -7.72 1.94
N ALA A 40 -3.24 -7.79 3.28
CA ALA A 40 -4.44 -8.18 4.02
C ALA A 40 -5.59 -7.16 3.94
N ASN A 41 -5.29 -5.87 3.74
CA ASN A 41 -6.32 -4.83 3.62
C ASN A 41 -6.87 -4.70 2.19
N GLU A 42 -6.07 -4.94 1.16
CA GLU A 42 -6.48 -4.79 -0.25
C GLU A 42 -7.06 -6.08 -0.87
N SER A 43 -6.67 -7.26 -0.41
CA SER A 43 -7.11 -8.52 -1.03
C SER A 43 -8.12 -9.27 -0.17
N GLU A 44 -9.39 -9.29 -0.60
CA GLU A 44 -10.46 -10.12 0.00
C GLU A 44 -10.13 -11.63 -0.07
N GLN A 45 -9.23 -12.02 -0.99
CA GLN A 45 -8.62 -13.34 -1.06
C GLN A 45 -7.10 -13.20 -1.13
N THR A 46 -6.46 -13.12 0.04
CA THR A 46 -5.01 -13.32 0.14
C THR A 46 -4.66 -14.70 -0.43
N SER A 47 -3.82 -14.74 -1.48
CA SER A 47 -3.37 -15.99 -2.07
C SER A 47 -2.75 -16.86 -0.98
N LEU A 48 -3.28 -18.07 -0.79
CA LEU A 48 -2.84 -19.00 0.27
C LEU A 48 -1.31 -19.23 0.19
N GLY A 49 -0.75 -19.17 -1.03
CA GLY A 49 0.69 -19.22 -1.27
C GLY A 49 1.47 -18.08 -0.63
N TYR A 50 0.98 -16.83 -0.70
CA TYR A 50 1.60 -15.67 -0.06
C TYR A 50 1.66 -15.84 1.47
N ASN A 51 0.55 -16.27 2.08
CA ASN A 51 0.45 -16.45 3.53
C ASN A 51 1.44 -17.53 4.00
N VAL A 52 1.49 -18.69 3.33
CA VAL A 52 2.37 -19.79 3.71
C VAL A 52 3.85 -19.41 3.53
N LEU A 53 4.24 -18.82 2.40
CA LEU A 53 5.63 -18.39 2.18
C LEU A 53 6.04 -17.27 3.14
N SER A 54 5.14 -16.31 3.41
CA SER A 54 5.42 -15.22 4.35
C SER A 54 5.63 -15.76 5.77
N VAL A 55 4.77 -16.64 6.25
CA VAL A 55 4.96 -17.27 7.58
C VAL A 55 6.27 -18.06 7.63
N LEU A 56 6.61 -18.79 6.56
CA LEU A 56 7.86 -19.53 6.49
C LEU A 56 9.09 -18.59 6.53
N ALA A 57 9.07 -17.49 5.78
CA ALA A 57 10.12 -16.47 5.81
C ALA A 57 10.25 -15.83 7.20
N PHE A 58 9.13 -15.53 7.85
CA PHE A 58 9.10 -15.01 9.22
C PHE A 58 9.78 -15.97 10.18
N CYS A 59 9.44 -17.27 10.12
CA CYS A 59 10.08 -18.30 10.93
C CYS A 59 11.59 -18.37 10.68
N CYS A 60 12.04 -18.26 9.42
CA CYS A 60 13.46 -18.22 9.10
C CYS A 60 14.17 -17.03 9.77
N PHE A 61 13.61 -15.82 9.69
CA PHE A 61 14.20 -14.65 10.36
C PHE A 61 14.28 -14.82 11.87
N VAL A 62 13.22 -15.32 12.51
CA VAL A 62 13.20 -15.56 13.97
C VAL A 62 14.24 -16.62 14.36
N VAL A 63 14.31 -17.74 13.65
CA VAL A 63 15.30 -18.80 13.93
C VAL A 63 16.71 -18.28 13.74
N SER A 64 16.96 -17.50 12.68
CA SER A 64 18.24 -16.85 12.43
C SER A 64 18.65 -15.95 13.61
N ILE A 65 17.75 -15.10 14.12
CA ILE A 65 18.00 -14.23 15.28
C ILE A 65 18.34 -15.06 16.54
N ILE A 66 17.58 -16.12 16.83
CA ILE A 66 17.81 -16.98 18.00
C ILE A 66 19.18 -17.67 17.91
N VAL A 67 19.54 -18.20 16.73
CA VAL A 67 20.84 -18.85 16.54
C VAL A 67 21.98 -17.84 16.65
N GLY A 68 21.82 -16.64 16.08
CA GLY A 68 22.78 -15.56 16.21
C GLY A 68 23.00 -15.15 17.66
N GLY A 69 21.93 -14.93 18.43
CA GLY A 69 21.99 -14.64 19.86
C GLY A 69 22.72 -15.75 20.64
N LYS A 70 22.38 -17.03 20.39
CA LYS A 70 23.08 -18.18 20.99
C LYS A 70 24.57 -18.23 20.60
N GLY A 71 24.92 -17.85 19.37
CA GLY A 71 26.31 -17.75 18.91
C GLY A 71 27.08 -16.68 19.66
N ILE A 72 26.51 -15.50 19.84
CA ILE A 72 27.10 -14.39 20.60
C ILE A 72 27.35 -14.81 22.06
N THR A 73 26.36 -15.45 22.71
CA THR A 73 26.53 -15.93 24.10
C THR A 73 27.64 -16.97 24.21
N GLU A 74 27.74 -17.92 23.28
CA GLU A 74 28.79 -18.94 23.28
C GLU A 74 30.18 -18.32 23.12
N THR A 75 30.33 -17.35 22.21
CA THR A 75 31.58 -16.60 22.03
C THR A 75 31.93 -15.82 23.29
N ALA A 76 30.96 -15.16 23.94
CA ALA A 76 31.19 -14.41 25.17
C ALA A 76 31.65 -15.31 26.33
N VAL A 77 31.01 -16.48 26.50
CA VAL A 77 31.40 -17.46 27.54
C VAL A 77 32.79 -18.06 27.25
N ALA A 78 33.10 -18.36 25.99
CA ALA A 78 34.41 -18.88 25.61
C ALA A 78 35.52 -17.83 25.82
N LEU A 79 35.22 -16.55 25.54
CA LEU A 79 36.12 -15.43 25.79
C LEU A 79 36.38 -15.28 27.30
N ALA A 80 35.34 -15.36 28.13
CA ALA A 80 35.48 -15.29 29.59
C ALA A 80 36.30 -16.46 30.18
N LYS A 81 36.22 -17.65 29.56
CA LYS A 81 36.98 -18.84 29.96
C LYS A 81 38.39 -18.91 29.36
N SER A 82 38.84 -17.90 28.61
CA SER A 82 40.12 -17.92 27.88
C SER A 82 40.31 -19.14 26.94
N SER A 83 39.20 -19.77 26.52
CA SER A 83 39.17 -20.97 25.67
C SER A 83 38.66 -20.66 24.25
N TRP A 84 38.74 -19.40 23.88
CA TRP A 84 38.19 -18.88 22.65
C TRP A 84 39.07 -19.31 21.47
N THR A 85 38.42 -19.81 20.41
CA THR A 85 39.07 -20.16 19.14
C THR A 85 38.27 -19.56 18.00
N ILE A 86 38.90 -19.31 16.84
CA ILE A 86 38.18 -18.80 15.65
C ILE A 86 37.02 -19.72 15.26
N LYS A 87 37.15 -21.02 15.54
CA LYS A 87 36.13 -22.04 15.24
C LYS A 87 34.95 -22.03 16.22
N THR A 88 35.10 -21.35 17.36
CA THR A 88 34.04 -21.22 18.36
C THR A 88 32.90 -20.39 17.76
N ALA A 89 31.68 -20.93 17.76
CA ALA A 89 30.47 -20.32 17.20
C ALA A 89 30.42 -20.06 15.67
N THR A 90 31.48 -20.29 14.88
CA THR A 90 31.45 -20.10 13.40
C THR A 90 30.30 -20.85 12.73
N LYS A 91 30.05 -22.09 13.16
CA LYS A 91 28.96 -22.91 12.62
C LYS A 91 27.60 -22.26 12.86
N LYS A 92 27.39 -21.64 14.03
CA LYS A 92 26.14 -20.95 14.38
C LYS A 92 25.98 -19.67 13.56
N PHE A 93 27.04 -18.89 13.40
CA PHE A 93 27.00 -17.67 12.59
C PHE A 93 26.78 -17.97 11.09
N ASN A 94 27.42 -19.01 10.56
CA ASN A 94 27.17 -19.45 9.19
C ASN A 94 25.73 -19.96 9.01
N PHE A 95 25.22 -20.73 9.97
CA PHE A 95 23.82 -21.20 9.94
C PHE A 95 22.84 -20.01 9.99
N GLN A 96 23.09 -19.03 10.87
CA GLN A 96 22.31 -17.79 10.94
C GLN A 96 22.28 -17.08 9.59
N ALA A 97 23.44 -16.91 8.93
CA ALA A 97 23.55 -16.23 7.65
C ALA A 97 22.79 -16.98 6.54
N ILE A 98 22.94 -18.31 6.47
CA ILE A 98 22.23 -19.14 5.48
C ILE A 98 20.72 -19.06 5.69
N VAL A 99 20.25 -19.19 6.93
CA VAL A 99 18.81 -19.16 7.24
C VAL A 99 18.23 -17.76 7.00
N SER A 100 18.97 -16.69 7.32
CA SER A 100 18.56 -15.31 7.02
C SER A 100 18.44 -15.09 5.51
N PHE A 101 19.45 -15.52 4.75
CA PHE A 101 19.44 -15.42 3.29
C PHE A 101 18.25 -16.17 2.69
N PHE A 102 17.97 -17.39 3.17
CA PHE A 102 16.81 -18.16 2.73
C PHE A 102 15.49 -17.45 3.06
N GLY A 103 15.38 -16.82 4.24
CA GLY A 103 14.22 -15.99 4.60
C GLY A 103 14.01 -14.82 3.64
N VAL A 104 15.08 -14.11 3.25
CA VAL A 104 15.00 -13.02 2.26
C VAL A 104 14.53 -13.54 0.90
N VAL A 105 15.10 -14.65 0.42
CA VAL A 105 14.70 -15.24 -0.87
C VAL A 105 13.24 -15.67 -0.84
N LEU A 106 12.79 -16.34 0.21
CA LEU A 106 11.37 -16.72 0.36
C LEU A 106 10.45 -15.51 0.36
N PHE A 107 10.80 -14.45 1.09
CA PHE A 107 10.00 -13.23 1.15
C PHE A 107 9.93 -12.52 -0.21
N LEU A 108 11.04 -12.45 -0.96
CA LEU A 108 11.06 -11.89 -2.31
C LEU A 108 10.21 -12.70 -3.28
N VAL A 109 10.32 -14.02 -3.25
CA VAL A 109 9.49 -14.90 -4.08
C VAL A 109 8.01 -14.74 -3.72
N ALA A 110 7.68 -14.68 -2.43
CA ALA A 110 6.31 -14.42 -1.97
C ALA A 110 5.78 -13.11 -2.53
N SER A 111 6.57 -12.04 -2.41
CA SER A 111 6.17 -10.68 -2.79
C SER A 111 6.04 -10.52 -4.30
N ILE A 112 6.93 -11.11 -5.10
CA ILE A 112 6.91 -10.94 -6.56
C ILE A 112 5.83 -11.80 -7.21
N PHE A 113 5.69 -13.07 -6.79
CA PHE A 113 4.83 -14.02 -7.49
C PHE A 113 3.38 -14.04 -6.99
N PHE A 114 3.14 -13.63 -5.74
CA PHE A 114 1.82 -13.76 -5.13
C PHE A 114 1.18 -12.43 -4.72
N THR A 115 1.87 -11.30 -4.94
CA THR A 115 1.25 -9.96 -4.89
C THR A 115 0.66 -9.66 -6.27
N GLU A 116 -0.32 -10.45 -6.69
CA GLU A 116 -1.11 -10.08 -7.86
C GLU A 116 -2.09 -8.99 -7.43
N LYS A 117 -1.98 -7.82 -8.06
CA LYS A 117 -2.92 -6.71 -7.83
C LYS A 117 -4.25 -7.14 -8.42
N HIS A 118 -5.28 -7.31 -7.58
CA HIS A 118 -6.63 -7.50 -8.08
C HIS A 118 -6.99 -6.24 -8.89
N ASP A 119 -7.32 -6.41 -10.16
CA ASP A 119 -7.63 -5.30 -11.06
C ASP A 119 -9.01 -4.74 -10.67
N ASP A 120 -9.03 -3.74 -9.79
CA ASP A 120 -10.26 -3.07 -9.31
C ASP A 120 -11.17 -2.58 -10.45
N ASN A 121 -10.60 -2.41 -11.64
CA ASN A 121 -11.31 -2.04 -12.85
C ASN A 121 -12.36 -3.08 -13.28
N GLU A 122 -12.18 -4.37 -13.02
CA GLU A 122 -13.14 -5.39 -13.46
C GLU A 122 -14.42 -5.38 -12.60
N ASN A 123 -14.29 -5.19 -11.28
CA ASN A 123 -15.42 -5.11 -10.37
C ASN A 123 -16.21 -3.80 -10.53
N ILE A 124 -15.51 -2.67 -10.70
CA ILE A 124 -16.16 -1.38 -10.97
C ILE A 124 -16.95 -1.43 -12.29
N ASN A 125 -16.38 -2.04 -13.34
CA ASN A 125 -17.07 -2.19 -14.61
C ASN A 125 -18.31 -3.09 -14.50
N ARG A 126 -18.28 -4.14 -13.68
CA ARG A 126 -19.46 -5.01 -13.44
C ARG A 126 -20.56 -4.29 -12.69
N ASP A 127 -20.22 -3.54 -11.64
CA ASP A 127 -21.21 -2.82 -10.82
C ASP A 127 -21.86 -1.69 -11.64
N LEU A 128 -21.07 -0.96 -12.44
CA LEU A 128 -21.57 0.00 -13.44
C LEU A 128 -22.46 -0.68 -14.49
N LEU A 129 -22.10 -1.87 -14.98
CA LEU A 129 -22.92 -2.62 -15.94
C LEU A 129 -24.27 -3.04 -15.34
N ILE A 130 -24.29 -3.45 -14.08
CA ILE A 130 -25.51 -3.82 -13.35
C ILE A 130 -26.39 -2.60 -13.16
N GLU A 131 -25.83 -1.46 -12.74
CA GLU A 131 -26.57 -0.22 -12.52
C GLU A 131 -27.15 0.33 -13.84
N VAL A 132 -26.38 0.33 -14.93
CA VAL A 132 -26.85 0.71 -16.28
C VAL A 132 -27.96 -0.22 -16.77
N SER A 133 -27.83 -1.54 -16.54
CA SER A 133 -28.87 -2.50 -16.94
C SER A 133 -30.18 -2.30 -16.17
N THR A 134 -30.08 -1.91 -14.89
CA THR A 134 -31.24 -1.65 -14.02
C THR A 134 -31.95 -0.37 -14.44
N ILE A 135 -31.20 0.69 -14.73
CA ILE A 135 -31.74 1.96 -15.26
C ILE A 135 -32.47 1.73 -16.57
N ASN A 136 -31.88 0.95 -17.49
CA ASN A 136 -32.49 0.66 -18.78
C ASN A 136 -33.80 -0.14 -18.64
N ARG A 137 -33.87 -1.06 -17.67
CA ARG A 137 -35.10 -1.80 -17.36
C ARG A 137 -36.19 -0.87 -16.84
N ASN A 138 -35.86 0.01 -15.89
CA ASN A 138 -36.81 0.96 -15.32
C ASN A 138 -37.32 1.97 -16.36
N LEU A 139 -36.46 2.42 -17.29
CA LEU A 139 -36.86 3.29 -18.40
C LEU A 139 -37.82 2.59 -19.37
N ASN A 140 -37.61 1.30 -19.66
CA ASN A 140 -38.52 0.54 -20.51
C ASN A 140 -39.88 0.33 -19.82
N GLU A 141 -39.90 -0.03 -18.53
CA GLU A 141 -41.14 -0.15 -17.76
C GLU A 141 -41.90 1.20 -17.71
N LEU A 142 -41.19 2.31 -17.55
CA LEU A 142 -41.80 3.64 -17.55
C LEU A 142 -42.32 4.06 -18.94
N THR A 143 -41.59 3.72 -20.00
CA THR A 143 -42.00 3.98 -21.39
C THR A 143 -43.25 3.19 -21.74
N GLU A 144 -43.35 1.95 -21.26
CA GLU A 144 -44.52 1.08 -21.48
C GLU A 144 -45.73 1.56 -20.66
N ALA A 145 -45.50 2.05 -19.43
CA ALA A 145 -46.55 2.69 -18.62
C ALA A 145 -47.06 4.00 -19.24
N ILE A 146 -46.17 4.83 -19.82
CA ILE A 146 -46.54 6.05 -20.56
C ILE A 146 -47.40 5.72 -21.78
N LYS A 147 -47.10 4.62 -22.47
CA LYS A 147 -47.83 4.19 -23.67
C LYS A 147 -49.26 3.72 -23.37
N ASN A 148 -49.50 3.20 -22.17
CA ASN A 148 -50.76 2.52 -21.84
C ASN A 148 -51.79 3.39 -21.10
N ASP A 149 -51.43 4.44 -20.35
CA ASP A 149 -52.44 5.27 -19.67
C ASP A 149 -52.03 6.75 -19.35
N PRO A 150 -52.29 7.73 -20.23
CA PRO A 150 -51.70 9.07 -20.14
C PRO A 150 -52.26 9.99 -19.02
N LYS A 151 -53.33 9.64 -18.30
CA LYS A 151 -54.08 10.62 -17.46
C LYS A 151 -53.77 10.61 -15.95
N ASP A 152 -53.38 9.49 -15.36
CA ASP A 152 -52.88 9.45 -13.96
C ASP A 152 -51.35 9.68 -13.87
N LEU A 153 -50.74 9.93 -15.03
CA LEU A 153 -49.31 9.76 -15.25
C LEU A 153 -48.45 10.95 -14.84
N ILE A 154 -48.98 12.19 -14.89
CA ILE A 154 -48.17 13.41 -14.68
C ILE A 154 -47.63 13.50 -13.25
N LYS A 155 -48.37 12.97 -12.25
CA LYS A 155 -47.96 13.01 -10.84
C LYS A 155 -46.95 11.91 -10.50
N ASN A 156 -47.10 10.73 -11.09
CA ASN A 156 -46.21 9.59 -10.86
C ASN A 156 -44.90 9.73 -11.65
N VAL A 157 -44.97 10.22 -12.90
CA VAL A 157 -43.80 10.53 -13.73
C VAL A 157 -42.94 11.61 -13.09
N LYS A 158 -43.54 12.64 -12.47
CA LYS A 158 -42.77 13.67 -11.76
C LYS A 158 -41.97 13.10 -10.59
N GLY A 159 -42.56 12.17 -9.83
CA GLY A 159 -41.87 11.50 -8.72
C GLY A 159 -40.72 10.59 -9.20
N GLN A 160 -40.91 9.88 -10.30
CA GLN A 160 -39.86 9.02 -10.87
C GLN A 160 -38.74 9.82 -11.54
N ILE A 161 -39.04 10.96 -12.17
CA ILE A 161 -38.02 11.89 -12.69
C ILE A 161 -37.16 12.43 -11.54
N GLU A 162 -37.77 12.79 -10.40
CA GLU A 162 -37.03 13.24 -9.21
C GLU A 162 -36.10 12.15 -8.65
N LEU A 163 -36.55 10.88 -8.67
CA LEU A 163 -35.77 9.73 -8.25
C LEU A 163 -34.58 9.48 -9.20
N LEU A 164 -34.82 9.50 -10.51
CA LEU A 164 -33.77 9.38 -11.53
C LEU A 164 -32.75 10.52 -11.45
N GLN A 165 -33.20 11.75 -11.16
CA GLN A 165 -32.33 12.91 -11.03
C GLN A 165 -31.45 12.82 -9.76
N LYS A 166 -31.99 12.22 -8.69
CA LYS A 166 -31.24 11.92 -7.46
C LYS A 166 -30.21 10.82 -7.70
N ASP A 167 -30.56 9.78 -8.45
CA ASP A 167 -29.62 8.70 -8.77
C ASP A 167 -28.51 9.19 -9.71
N LEU A 168 -28.83 10.05 -10.69
CA LEU A 168 -27.83 10.67 -11.57
C LEU A 168 -26.84 11.56 -10.80
N SER A 169 -27.32 12.38 -9.88
CA SER A 169 -26.46 13.23 -9.04
C SER A 169 -25.63 12.41 -8.04
N GLY A 170 -26.16 11.29 -7.55
CA GLY A 170 -25.40 10.31 -6.76
C GLY A 170 -24.30 9.63 -7.58
N LEU A 171 -24.59 9.30 -8.84
CA LEU A 171 -23.63 8.70 -9.77
C LEU A 171 -22.52 9.69 -10.13
N GLU A 172 -22.86 10.94 -10.44
CA GLU A 172 -21.87 12.02 -10.66
C GLU A 172 -20.96 12.18 -9.44
N TYR A 173 -21.52 12.23 -8.23
CA TYR A 173 -20.73 12.33 -7.00
C TYR A 173 -19.75 11.16 -6.82
N LYS A 174 -20.20 9.92 -7.08
CA LYS A 174 -19.34 8.73 -7.04
C LYS A 174 -18.26 8.77 -8.13
N LEU A 175 -18.60 9.20 -9.34
CA LEU A 175 -17.65 9.34 -10.45
C LEU A 175 -16.56 10.39 -10.14
N PHE A 176 -16.94 11.52 -9.56
CA PHE A 176 -16.01 12.59 -9.17
C PHE A 176 -15.11 12.19 -7.98
N ASN A 177 -15.59 11.32 -7.09
CA ASN A 177 -14.81 10.89 -5.92
C ASN A 177 -13.97 9.63 -6.14
N ASN A 178 -14.33 8.77 -7.10
CA ASN A 178 -13.61 7.53 -7.39
C ASN A 178 -12.64 7.64 -8.59
N MET A 179 -12.44 8.82 -9.19
CA MET A 179 -11.34 8.99 -10.14
C MET A 179 -9.99 8.89 -9.40
N PRO A 180 -9.13 7.91 -9.76
CA PRO A 180 -7.82 7.77 -9.14
C PRO A 180 -6.96 8.98 -9.49
N SER A 181 -6.55 9.69 -8.45
CA SER A 181 -5.64 10.85 -8.48
C SER A 181 -5.95 11.85 -9.60
N GLN A 182 -6.93 12.73 -9.35
CA GLN A 182 -7.03 13.98 -10.10
C GLN A 182 -5.65 14.63 -10.14
N ILE A 183 -5.15 14.90 -11.36
CA ILE A 183 -3.93 15.68 -11.55
C ILE A 183 -4.28 17.12 -11.16
N CYS A 184 -4.20 17.41 -9.87
CA CYS A 184 -4.40 18.74 -9.35
C CYS A 184 -3.13 19.54 -9.60
N LYS A 185 -3.25 20.63 -10.36
CA LYS A 185 -2.19 21.60 -10.56
C LYS A 185 -2.50 22.83 -9.73
N VAL A 186 -1.50 23.27 -8.97
CA VAL A 186 -1.53 24.56 -8.29
C VAL A 186 -1.05 25.60 -9.30
N ILE A 187 -1.88 26.59 -9.58
CA ILE A 187 -1.59 27.67 -10.54
C ILE A 187 -1.54 28.98 -9.76
N ASP A 188 -0.47 29.75 -9.96
CA ASP A 188 -0.37 31.10 -9.42
C ASP A 188 -1.27 32.03 -10.26
N ALA A 189 -2.40 32.46 -9.69
CA ALA A 189 -3.31 33.39 -10.35
C ALA A 189 -3.04 34.81 -9.87
N LYS A 190 -2.79 35.72 -10.82
CA LYS A 190 -2.69 37.15 -10.54
C LYS A 190 -4.10 37.71 -10.41
N VAL A 191 -4.49 38.07 -9.19
CA VAL A 191 -5.85 38.56 -8.89
C VAL A 191 -5.96 40.03 -9.31
N ASP A 192 -6.10 40.29 -10.61
CA ASP A 192 -6.50 41.60 -11.13
C ASP A 192 -8.03 41.69 -11.19
N GLY A 193 -8.69 41.61 -10.02
CA GLY A 193 -10.11 41.94 -9.85
C GLY A 193 -11.13 41.17 -10.73
N GLY A 194 -10.70 40.16 -11.46
CA GLY A 194 -11.47 39.37 -12.40
C GLY A 194 -11.55 37.91 -11.99
N LYS A 195 -12.66 37.26 -12.33
CA LYS A 195 -13.01 35.88 -12.01
C LYS A 195 -11.82 34.92 -12.15
N LEU A 196 -11.64 34.02 -11.18
CA LEU A 196 -10.64 32.96 -11.22
C LEU A 196 -11.04 31.94 -12.31
N PHE A 197 -10.16 31.70 -13.28
CA PHE A 197 -10.38 30.72 -14.35
C PHE A 197 -9.37 29.58 -14.24
N CYS A 198 -9.88 28.35 -14.21
CA CYS A 198 -9.07 27.17 -14.48
C CYS A 198 -8.98 26.96 -16.01
N PRO A 199 -7.86 26.43 -16.52
CA PRO A 199 -7.72 26.09 -17.93
C PRO A 199 -8.75 25.01 -18.34
N ASP A 200 -9.12 25.00 -19.63
CA ASP A 200 -10.16 24.11 -20.17
C ASP A 200 -9.92 22.65 -19.78
N GLY A 201 -10.97 22.03 -19.22
CA GLY A 201 -10.92 20.66 -18.71
C GLY A 201 -10.43 20.50 -17.27
N PHE A 202 -10.26 21.59 -16.52
CA PHE A 202 -10.00 21.54 -15.07
C PHE A 202 -11.09 22.28 -14.28
N ALA A 203 -11.53 21.69 -13.17
CA ALA A 203 -12.46 22.29 -12.24
C ALA A 203 -11.72 22.96 -11.07
N LEU A 204 -12.23 24.11 -10.63
CA LEU A 204 -11.71 24.83 -9.45
C LEU A 204 -12.08 24.03 -8.18
N LYS A 205 -11.09 23.51 -7.45
CA LYS A 205 -11.31 22.82 -6.18
C LYS A 205 -11.10 23.69 -4.95
N GLY A 206 -10.30 24.76 -5.05
CA GLY A 206 -10.04 25.63 -3.92
C GLY A 206 -9.10 26.78 -4.28
N ALA A 207 -9.08 27.79 -3.41
CA ALA A 207 -8.13 28.90 -3.48
C ALA A 207 -7.53 29.12 -2.10
N GLU A 208 -6.19 29.19 -2.03
CA GLU A 208 -5.47 29.54 -0.80
C GLU A 208 -4.86 30.93 -0.93
N LYS A 209 -5.19 31.77 0.06
CA LYS A 209 -4.71 33.14 0.14
C LYS A 209 -3.34 33.15 0.81
N HIS A 210 -2.28 33.30 0.01
CA HIS A 210 -0.94 33.45 0.54
C HIS A 210 -0.54 34.92 0.63
N SER A 211 -0.11 35.35 1.82
CA SER A 211 0.43 36.69 2.05
C SER A 211 1.85 36.79 1.45
N SER A 212 1.94 37.04 0.15
CA SER A 212 3.20 37.32 -0.54
C SER A 212 3.64 38.77 -0.30
N LYS A 213 4.94 38.99 -0.10
CA LYS A 213 5.56 40.32 0.12
C LYS A 213 5.38 41.31 -1.04
N ASN A 214 4.88 40.87 -2.21
CA ASN A 214 4.78 41.67 -3.43
C ASN A 214 3.34 41.81 -4.01
N GLY A 215 2.31 41.68 -3.16
CA GLY A 215 0.90 41.75 -3.60
C GLY A 215 0.28 40.37 -3.73
N THR A 216 -1.02 40.31 -3.45
CA THR A 216 -1.82 39.09 -3.28
C THR A 216 -1.84 38.23 -4.55
N LEU A 217 -1.07 37.14 -4.53
CA LEU A 217 -1.24 36.01 -5.45
C LEU A 217 -2.06 34.96 -4.70
N ASP A 218 -3.29 34.73 -5.16
CA ASP A 218 -4.10 33.61 -4.70
C ASP A 218 -3.66 32.37 -5.48
N LYS A 219 -3.26 31.32 -4.78
CA LYS A 219 -2.99 30.03 -5.42
C LYS A 219 -4.32 29.36 -5.65
N ILE A 220 -4.64 29.04 -6.90
CA ILE A 220 -5.83 28.25 -7.23
C ILE A 220 -5.44 26.80 -7.48
N ILE A 221 -6.25 25.90 -6.94
CA ILE A 221 -6.12 24.46 -7.14
C ILE A 221 -7.12 24.08 -8.22
N CYS A 222 -6.60 23.73 -9.39
CA CYS A 222 -7.38 23.25 -10.52
C CYS A 222 -7.15 21.75 -10.69
N CYS A 223 -8.21 20.94 -10.64
CA CYS A 223 -8.15 19.49 -10.73
C CYS A 223 -8.87 19.02 -11.98
N LYS A 224 -8.27 18.06 -12.70
CA LYS A 224 -8.87 17.38 -13.85
C LYS A 224 -9.71 16.20 -13.40
#